data_AF-A0A842V7B9-F1
#
_entry.id   AF-A0A842V7B9-F1
#
_cell.length_a   1.000
_cell.length_b   1.000
_cell.length_c   1.000
_cell.angle_alpha   90.00
_cell.angle_beta   90.00
_cell.angle_gamma   90.00
#
_symmetry.space_group_name_H-M   'P 1'
#
loop_
_entity.id
_entity.type
_entity.pdbx_description
1 polymer ?
#
loop_
_entity_poly.entity_id
_entity_poly.type
_entity_poly.pdbx_seq_one_letter_code
_entity_poly.pdbx_strand_id
1 'polypeptide(L)'
;MMFNERDAYSISNSMDREYSANSTPEFNQGYTGAANLEKPIGQARDEPILDTGQIGQTVAEGRAGGGTFIESMQAAIRKGAGSVELSAMPVGSEPGVGVGSYGVDKRQELREIARANDVQIASVHTPTQVGNLSGFAGPEKGFVDEQREAFINEVKQAINFAADTTKGGAVVVHTGEFQRPMSEQTWAYDEYGRLMFKHYEEEPERAVMRLVDDRTGQIITQVRKNQEVFRPVWLTAKENYNYVDEETGQRVEVREGDYIDYEGHKVRMENRIPEFDKEQGNFRVRMMMWEDFVEEAKERNRIKQEQLGRPLKPDEVITTEEAFLRATVENQAAQARGWALYHNQRFNAKLRDMQKLKEALGYWKKIEEATPEDEKWKIMKQEGGGYSYALNQLGLAPRENKLPSEIIEEELFDIKKDLKHMYEGSATYEQQAEEQLNMLKHAKPIG
;
A
#
# COMPACT_ATOMS: atom_id res chain seq x y z
N MET A 1 33.78 11.08 -24.11
CA MET A 1 32.54 11.89 -24.18
C MET A 1 31.89 11.64 -25.52
N MET A 2 30.90 10.75 -25.56
CA MET A 2 29.94 10.60 -26.64
C MET A 2 28.59 10.39 -25.97
N PHE A 3 27.64 11.28 -26.25
CA PHE A 3 26.24 11.10 -25.87
C PHE A 3 25.57 10.32 -26.98
N ASN A 4 24.98 9.16 -26.64
CA ASN A 4 24.18 8.38 -27.55
C ASN A 4 22.72 8.81 -27.43
N GLU A 5 22.10 9.03 -28.58
CA GLU A 5 20.74 9.54 -28.76
C GLU A 5 19.69 8.42 -28.63
N ARG A 6 18.52 8.80 -28.10
CA ARG A 6 17.17 8.30 -28.42
C ARG A 6 16.85 6.85 -28.06
N ASP A 7 16.24 6.69 -26.89
CA ASP A 7 15.12 5.76 -26.73
C ASP A 7 13.80 6.54 -26.72
N ALA A 8 12.91 6.20 -27.64
CA ALA A 8 11.57 6.75 -27.72
C ALA A 8 10.73 6.19 -26.56
N TYR A 9 10.21 7.07 -25.71
CA TYR A 9 9.20 6.73 -24.72
C TYR A 9 7.91 6.26 -25.44
N SER A 10 7.77 4.95 -25.60
CA SER A 10 6.47 4.32 -25.83
C SER A 10 5.69 4.33 -24.52
N ILE A 11 5.01 5.44 -24.23
CA ILE A 11 3.98 5.48 -23.16
C ILE A 11 2.73 4.82 -23.74
N SER A 12 2.70 3.49 -23.74
CA SER A 12 1.45 2.75 -23.86
C SER A 12 0.68 2.93 -22.56
N ASN A 13 -0.57 3.40 -22.63
CA ASN A 13 -1.44 3.48 -21.46
C ASN A 13 -1.46 2.12 -20.73
N SER A 14 -1.34 2.15 -19.40
CA SER A 14 -1.38 0.94 -18.58
C SER A 14 -2.70 0.16 -18.71
N MET A 15 -3.77 0.83 -19.17
CA MET A 15 -5.07 0.19 -19.44
C MET A 15 -5.05 -0.74 -20.66
N ASP A 16 -4.21 -0.49 -21.66
CA ASP A 16 -4.23 -1.28 -22.91
C ASP A 16 -3.45 -2.59 -22.80
N ARG A 17 -2.43 -2.68 -21.93
CA ARG A 17 -1.61 -3.89 -21.80
C ARG A 17 -2.25 -5.00 -20.97
N GLU A 18 -3.05 -4.66 -19.96
CA GLU A 18 -3.63 -5.68 -19.07
C GLU A 18 -4.94 -6.30 -19.61
N TYR A 19 -5.69 -5.59 -20.46
CA TYR A 19 -6.90 -6.15 -21.10
C TYR A 19 -6.58 -7.23 -22.14
N SER A 20 -5.42 -7.16 -22.79
CA SER A 20 -5.05 -8.11 -23.86
C SER A 20 -4.54 -9.48 -23.37
N ALA A 21 -4.23 -9.64 -22.08
CA ALA A 21 -3.48 -10.81 -21.60
C ALA A 21 -4.35 -12.00 -21.10
N ASN A 22 -5.66 -11.83 -20.87
CA ASN A 22 -6.46 -12.86 -20.18
C ASN A 22 -7.82 -13.21 -20.84
N SER A 23 -8.07 -12.84 -22.09
CA SER A 23 -9.30 -13.21 -22.78
C SER A 23 -9.04 -13.63 -24.23
N THR A 24 -8.52 -14.85 -24.40
CA THR A 24 -8.86 -15.65 -25.58
C THR A 24 -10.03 -16.55 -25.20
N PRO A 25 -11.29 -16.20 -25.53
CA PRO A 25 -12.33 -17.20 -25.54
C PRO A 25 -11.99 -18.19 -26.66
N GLU A 26 -11.89 -19.47 -26.33
CA GLU A 26 -11.97 -20.54 -27.33
C GLU A 26 -13.29 -20.37 -28.08
N PHE A 27 -13.20 -19.83 -29.29
CA PHE A 27 -14.33 -19.63 -30.18
C PHE A 27 -14.78 -21.00 -30.68
N ASN A 28 -15.70 -21.60 -29.92
CA ASN A 28 -16.25 -22.91 -30.20
C ASN A 28 -17.00 -22.87 -31.56
N GLN A 29 -16.53 -23.68 -32.50
CA GLN A 29 -17.13 -23.88 -33.82
C GLN A 29 -18.54 -24.45 -33.65
N GLY A 30 -19.58 -23.64 -33.86
CA GLY A 30 -20.95 -24.12 -33.69
C GLY A 30 -22.08 -23.24 -34.20
N TYR A 31 -21.82 -22.25 -35.07
CA TYR A 31 -22.89 -21.46 -35.69
C TYR A 31 -22.81 -21.54 -37.21
N THR A 32 -23.35 -22.62 -37.79
CA THR A 32 -23.63 -22.71 -39.24
C THR A 32 -25.02 -22.16 -39.51
N GLY A 33 -25.25 -20.90 -39.16
CA GLY A 33 -26.41 -20.15 -39.62
C GLY A 33 -26.13 -19.63 -41.02
N ALA A 34 -26.32 -20.46 -42.05
CA ALA A 34 -26.30 -19.98 -43.42
C ALA A 34 -27.42 -18.95 -43.59
N ALA A 35 -27.06 -17.67 -43.59
CA ALA A 35 -27.98 -16.60 -43.93
C ALA A 35 -28.52 -16.88 -45.33
N ASN A 36 -29.83 -17.07 -45.41
CA ASN A 36 -30.54 -17.35 -46.65
C ASN A 36 -30.51 -16.08 -47.52
N LEU A 37 -29.48 -15.98 -48.38
CA LEU A 37 -29.19 -14.83 -49.27
C LEU A 37 -30.17 -14.70 -50.45
N GLU A 38 -31.19 -15.56 -50.55
CA GLU A 38 -32.15 -15.59 -51.66
C GLU A 38 -33.43 -14.79 -51.44
N LYS A 39 -33.61 -14.13 -50.29
CA LYS A 39 -34.70 -13.14 -50.15
C LYS A 39 -34.26 -11.84 -50.84
N PRO A 40 -35.00 -11.32 -51.83
CA PRO A 40 -34.73 -10.00 -52.36
C PRO A 40 -34.81 -9.03 -51.18
N ILE A 41 -33.73 -8.29 -50.94
CA ILE A 41 -33.73 -7.12 -50.07
C ILE A 41 -34.87 -6.26 -50.61
N GLY A 42 -35.95 -6.14 -49.83
CA GLY A 42 -37.13 -5.37 -50.21
C GLY A 42 -36.67 -4.00 -50.71
N GLN A 43 -37.26 -3.56 -51.84
CA GLN A 43 -36.95 -2.31 -52.54
C GLN A 43 -36.32 -1.29 -51.60
N ALA A 44 -35.02 -1.03 -51.79
CA ALA A 44 -34.33 0.05 -51.11
C ALA A 44 -35.18 1.31 -51.26
N ARG A 45 -35.50 1.95 -50.13
CA ARG A 45 -36.07 3.30 -50.16
C ARG A 45 -35.13 4.15 -51.03
N ASP A 46 -35.69 4.92 -51.97
CA ASP A 46 -34.94 5.81 -52.87
C ASP A 46 -34.19 6.95 -52.16
N GLU A 47 -34.20 6.97 -50.82
CA GLU A 47 -33.49 7.93 -49.99
C GLU A 47 -32.39 7.20 -49.21
N PRO A 48 -31.11 7.65 -49.27
CA PRO A 48 -30.07 7.11 -48.42
C PRO A 48 -30.49 7.24 -46.95
N ILE A 49 -30.30 6.16 -46.17
CA ILE A 49 -30.73 6.05 -44.77
C ILE A 49 -30.13 7.18 -43.90
N LEU A 50 -28.97 7.70 -44.29
CA LEU A 50 -28.35 8.94 -43.79
C LEU A 50 -27.63 9.64 -44.95
N ASP A 51 -27.75 10.96 -45.03
CA ASP A 51 -26.86 11.77 -45.86
C ASP A 51 -25.47 11.87 -45.20
N THR A 52 -24.42 12.03 -45.99
CA THR A 52 -23.04 12.21 -45.52
C THR A 52 -22.90 13.38 -44.53
N GLY A 53 -23.68 14.45 -44.72
CA GLY A 53 -23.76 15.58 -43.78
C GLY A 53 -24.39 15.23 -42.43
N GLN A 54 -25.10 14.10 -42.32
CA GLN A 54 -25.67 13.62 -41.05
C GLN A 54 -24.69 12.74 -40.26
N ILE A 55 -23.49 12.50 -40.79
CA ILE A 55 -22.45 11.73 -40.13
C ILE A 55 -21.50 12.69 -39.41
N GLY A 56 -21.42 12.56 -38.09
CA GLY A 56 -20.42 13.25 -37.27
C GLY A 56 -19.03 12.64 -37.42
N GLN A 57 -17.98 13.46 -37.38
CA GLN A 57 -16.60 12.99 -37.47
C GLN A 57 -15.75 13.54 -36.31
N THR A 58 -15.00 12.68 -35.63
CA THR A 58 -13.96 13.14 -34.69
C THR A 58 -12.75 13.65 -35.48
N VAL A 59 -12.36 14.88 -35.17
CA VAL A 59 -11.22 15.59 -35.72
C VAL A 59 -10.15 15.64 -34.63
N ALA A 60 -9.17 14.75 -34.75
CA ALA A 60 -8.03 14.74 -33.84
C ALA A 60 -7.04 15.85 -34.20
N GLU A 61 -6.38 16.37 -33.18
CA GLU A 61 -5.28 17.32 -33.29
C GLU A 61 -3.92 16.62 -33.36
N GLY A 62 -2.93 17.29 -33.94
CA GLY A 62 -1.54 16.88 -33.99
C GLY A 62 -1.23 16.04 -35.21
N ARG A 63 0.00 15.52 -35.26
CA ARG A 63 0.50 14.78 -36.42
C ARG A 63 -0.39 13.59 -36.80
N ALA A 64 -0.98 12.91 -35.81
CA ALA A 64 -1.89 11.79 -36.04
C ALA A 64 -3.23 12.24 -36.64
N GLY A 65 -3.67 13.46 -36.32
CA GLY A 65 -4.91 14.07 -36.83
C GLY A 65 -4.77 14.77 -38.19
N GLY A 66 -3.54 14.98 -38.66
CA GLY A 66 -3.25 15.68 -39.91
C GLY A 66 -2.89 17.17 -39.73
N GLY A 67 -2.64 17.62 -38.49
CA GLY A 67 -2.22 18.98 -38.19
C GLY A 67 -3.02 19.62 -37.06
N THR A 68 -3.17 20.94 -37.14
CA THR A 68 -3.99 21.74 -36.23
C THR A 68 -5.49 21.46 -36.43
N PHE A 69 -6.34 21.88 -35.49
CA PHE A 69 -7.79 21.75 -35.66
C PHE A 69 -8.31 22.43 -36.93
N ILE A 70 -7.71 23.55 -37.35
CA ILE A 70 -8.12 24.25 -38.56
C ILE A 70 -7.91 23.37 -39.80
N GLU A 71 -6.72 22.77 -39.92
CA GLU A 71 -6.36 21.92 -41.06
C GLU A 71 -7.20 20.64 -41.07
N SER A 72 -7.30 19.98 -39.92
CA SER A 72 -8.04 18.72 -39.78
C SER A 72 -9.56 18.94 -39.96
N MET A 73 -10.11 20.07 -39.51
CA MET A 73 -11.51 20.43 -39.73
C MET A 73 -11.80 20.72 -41.21
N GLN A 74 -10.93 21.46 -41.89
CA GLN A 74 -11.06 21.68 -43.34
C GLN A 74 -11.02 20.36 -44.12
N ALA A 75 -10.18 19.41 -43.71
CA ALA A 75 -10.14 18.09 -44.31
C ALA A 75 -11.44 17.30 -44.07
N ALA A 76 -12.01 17.38 -42.87
CA ALA A 76 -13.30 16.76 -42.54
C ALA A 76 -14.47 17.37 -43.34
N ILE A 77 -14.51 18.70 -43.46
CA ILE A 77 -15.48 19.41 -44.30
C ILE A 77 -15.42 18.93 -45.75
N ARG A 78 -14.23 18.80 -46.33
CA ARG A 78 -14.06 18.30 -47.71
C ARG A 78 -14.50 16.85 -47.89
N LYS A 79 -14.52 16.06 -46.81
CA LYS A 79 -15.04 14.68 -46.80
C LYS A 79 -16.57 14.62 -46.61
N GLY A 80 -17.23 15.76 -46.40
CA GLY A 80 -18.67 15.86 -46.25
C GLY A 80 -19.18 15.79 -44.81
N ALA A 81 -18.33 15.98 -43.79
CA ALA A 81 -18.77 15.98 -42.41
C ALA A 81 -19.66 17.21 -42.12
N GLY A 82 -20.89 17.01 -41.66
CA GLY A 82 -21.78 18.10 -41.22
C GLY A 82 -21.70 18.40 -39.72
N SER A 83 -21.04 17.53 -38.94
CA SER A 83 -20.77 17.74 -37.52
C SER A 83 -19.39 17.20 -37.15
N VAL A 84 -18.68 17.90 -36.26
CA VAL A 84 -17.34 17.52 -35.81
C VAL A 84 -17.19 17.54 -34.29
N GLU A 85 -16.46 16.56 -33.77
CA GLU A 85 -15.91 16.57 -32.41
C GLU A 85 -14.42 16.93 -32.48
N LEU A 86 -14.00 17.92 -31.69
CA LEU A 86 -12.59 18.31 -31.63
C LEU A 86 -11.88 17.52 -30.54
N SER A 87 -11.00 16.59 -30.92
CA SER A 87 -10.21 15.80 -29.98
C SER A 87 -8.82 16.41 -29.78
N ALA A 88 -8.63 17.02 -28.61
CA ALA A 88 -7.44 17.79 -28.28
C ALA A 88 -6.25 16.89 -27.91
N MET A 89 -5.05 17.40 -28.14
CA MET A 89 -3.81 16.83 -27.59
C MET A 89 -3.36 17.63 -26.36
N PRO A 90 -2.54 17.06 -25.45
CA PRO A 90 -2.03 17.81 -24.30
C PRO A 90 -1.20 19.01 -24.77
N VAL A 91 -1.35 20.14 -24.09
CA VAL A 91 -0.54 21.34 -24.37
C VAL A 91 0.95 21.01 -24.27
N GLY A 92 1.73 21.41 -25.27
CA GLY A 92 3.17 21.18 -25.32
C GLY A 92 3.60 19.79 -25.79
N SER A 93 2.66 18.90 -26.12
CA SER A 93 2.97 17.62 -26.76
C SER A 93 3.56 17.79 -28.17
N GLU A 94 3.08 18.78 -28.93
CA GLU A 94 3.64 19.21 -30.21
C GLU A 94 3.58 20.75 -30.33
N PRO A 95 4.38 21.38 -31.21
CA PRO A 95 4.27 22.82 -31.45
C PRO A 95 2.90 23.20 -32.02
N GLY A 96 2.18 24.09 -31.33
CA GLY A 96 0.90 24.64 -31.82
C GLY A 96 -0.31 23.72 -31.64
N VAL A 97 -0.19 22.66 -30.84
CA VAL A 97 -1.31 21.80 -30.44
C VAL A 97 -1.72 22.03 -28.97
N GLY A 98 -2.91 21.56 -28.63
CA GLY A 98 -3.58 21.71 -27.34
C GLY A 98 -4.43 22.96 -27.28
N VAL A 99 -5.56 22.87 -26.59
CA VAL A 99 -6.58 23.93 -26.55
C VAL A 99 -6.04 25.27 -26.03
N GLY A 100 -5.03 25.25 -25.17
CA GLY A 100 -4.32 26.43 -24.67
C GLY A 100 -3.50 27.16 -25.73
N SER A 101 -3.13 26.50 -26.83
CA SER A 101 -2.35 27.10 -27.92
C SER A 101 -3.19 27.95 -28.90
N TYR A 102 -4.52 27.85 -28.81
CA TYR A 102 -5.46 28.62 -29.63
C TYR A 102 -5.83 29.91 -28.93
N GLY A 103 -5.20 31.01 -29.36
CA GLY A 103 -5.63 32.36 -28.98
C GLY A 103 -6.99 32.72 -29.56
N VAL A 104 -7.49 33.90 -29.18
CA VAL A 104 -8.81 34.43 -29.59
C VAL A 104 -9.01 34.37 -31.11
N ASP A 105 -8.01 34.77 -31.88
CA ASP A 105 -8.11 34.84 -33.34
C ASP A 105 -8.29 33.45 -33.98
N LYS A 106 -7.54 32.44 -33.53
CA LYS A 106 -7.67 31.07 -34.05
C LYS A 106 -9.00 30.42 -33.65
N ARG A 107 -9.52 30.74 -32.45
CA ARG A 107 -10.86 30.29 -32.01
C ARG A 107 -11.95 30.94 -32.87
N GLN A 108 -11.80 32.23 -33.20
CA GLN A 108 -12.69 32.91 -34.14
C GLN A 108 -12.63 32.28 -35.53
N GLU A 109 -11.43 32.00 -36.03
CA GLU A 109 -11.23 31.36 -37.32
C GLU A 109 -11.94 30.00 -37.41
N LEU A 110 -11.79 29.14 -36.38
CA LEU A 110 -12.51 27.87 -36.29
C LEU A 110 -14.03 28.05 -36.39
N ARG A 111 -14.58 29.06 -35.69
CA ARG A 111 -16.02 29.38 -35.77
C ARG A 111 -16.45 29.83 -37.16
N GLU A 112 -15.66 30.69 -37.81
CA GLU A 112 -15.99 31.19 -39.14
C GLU A 112 -15.89 30.09 -40.20
N ILE A 113 -14.90 29.19 -40.10
CA ILE A 113 -14.80 28.01 -40.96
C ILE A 113 -16.03 27.12 -40.78
N ALA A 114 -16.41 26.82 -39.54
CA ALA A 114 -17.60 26.05 -39.22
C ALA A 114 -18.85 26.67 -39.83
N ARG A 115 -19.05 27.97 -39.60
CA ARG A 115 -20.21 28.75 -40.06
C ARG A 115 -20.28 28.85 -41.58
N ALA A 116 -19.16 29.07 -42.26
CA ALA A 116 -19.11 29.23 -43.70
C ALA A 116 -19.46 27.92 -44.45
N ASN A 117 -19.25 26.78 -43.81
CA ASN A 117 -19.48 25.45 -44.39
C ASN A 117 -20.70 24.73 -43.81
N ASP A 118 -21.51 25.42 -42.99
CA ASP A 118 -22.67 24.86 -42.26
C ASP A 118 -22.33 23.59 -41.47
N VAL A 119 -21.14 23.56 -40.86
CA VAL A 119 -20.69 22.45 -40.00
C VAL A 119 -20.85 22.82 -38.54
N GLN A 120 -21.44 21.92 -37.77
CA GLN A 120 -21.57 22.06 -36.33
C GLN A 120 -20.32 21.52 -35.62
N ILE A 121 -19.70 22.32 -34.75
CA ILE A 121 -18.74 21.79 -33.78
C ILE A 121 -19.54 21.32 -32.56
N ALA A 122 -19.80 20.01 -32.47
CA ALA A 122 -20.73 19.45 -31.50
C ALA A 122 -20.12 19.29 -30.11
N SER A 123 -18.84 18.90 -30.05
CA SER A 123 -18.14 18.63 -28.79
C SER A 123 -16.66 18.94 -28.87
N VAL A 124 -16.06 19.14 -27.69
CA VAL A 124 -14.62 19.16 -27.47
C VAL A 124 -14.27 18.01 -26.55
N HIS A 125 -13.42 17.11 -27.01
CA HIS A 125 -12.90 16.00 -26.22
C HIS A 125 -11.57 16.41 -25.61
N THR A 126 -11.46 16.33 -24.28
CA THR A 126 -10.19 16.58 -23.58
C THR A 126 -9.13 15.58 -24.05
N PRO A 127 -7.83 15.88 -23.91
CA PRO A 127 -6.80 14.92 -24.27
C PRO A 127 -7.03 13.57 -23.63
N THR A 128 -6.90 12.48 -24.38
CA THR A 128 -7.14 11.11 -23.88
C THR A 128 -6.18 10.71 -22.76
N GLN A 129 -5.04 11.42 -22.66
CA GLN A 129 -4.07 11.31 -21.58
C GLN A 129 -4.58 11.90 -20.25
N VAL A 130 -5.59 12.79 -20.29
CA VAL A 130 -6.40 13.16 -19.12
C VAL A 130 -7.32 11.98 -18.83
N GLY A 131 -6.73 10.94 -18.24
CA GLY A 131 -7.37 9.63 -18.10
C GLY A 131 -7.58 9.21 -16.66
N ASN A 132 -7.33 10.05 -15.66
CA ASN A 132 -7.67 9.79 -14.26
C ASN A 132 -7.72 11.08 -13.42
N LEU A 133 -8.93 11.58 -13.14
CA LEU A 133 -9.15 12.81 -12.36
C LEU A 133 -8.99 12.63 -10.85
N SER A 134 -8.78 11.39 -10.36
CA SER A 134 -8.42 11.16 -8.95
C SER A 134 -6.94 11.43 -8.66
N GLY A 135 -6.12 11.62 -9.69
CA GLY A 135 -4.66 11.76 -9.56
C GLY A 135 -3.92 10.43 -9.51
N PHE A 136 -4.61 9.31 -9.77
CA PHE A 136 -3.98 8.00 -9.78
C PHE A 136 -3.02 7.87 -10.98
N ALA A 137 -1.75 7.73 -10.67
CA ALA A 137 -0.62 7.68 -11.59
C ALA A 137 -0.12 6.24 -11.87
N GLY A 138 -0.92 5.24 -11.49
CA GLY A 138 -0.57 3.83 -11.56
C GLY A 138 -0.05 3.26 -10.23
N PRO A 139 0.10 1.92 -10.13
CA PRO A 139 0.43 1.25 -8.88
C PRO A 139 1.74 1.70 -8.22
N GLU A 140 2.74 2.05 -9.03
CA GLU A 140 4.08 2.43 -8.56
C GLU A 140 4.12 3.84 -7.97
N LYS A 141 3.33 4.77 -8.53
CA LYS A 141 3.33 6.18 -8.14
C LYS A 141 2.17 6.54 -7.19
N GLY A 142 1.10 5.73 -7.18
CA GLY A 142 -0.07 5.99 -6.34
C GLY A 142 -0.86 7.22 -6.80
N PHE A 143 -1.35 8.01 -5.85
CA PHE A 143 -2.11 9.23 -6.09
C PHE A 143 -1.20 10.45 -5.98
N VAL A 144 -1.11 11.24 -7.05
CA VAL A 144 -0.24 12.41 -7.17
C VAL A 144 -1.08 13.66 -7.37
N ASP A 145 -1.00 14.58 -6.41
CA ASP A 145 -1.87 15.76 -6.39
C ASP A 145 -1.55 16.74 -7.51
N GLU A 146 -0.27 16.89 -7.85
CA GLU A 146 0.20 17.75 -8.95
C GLU A 146 -0.34 17.26 -10.30
N GLN A 147 -0.41 15.94 -10.49
CA GLN A 147 -0.99 15.35 -11.69
C GLN A 147 -2.51 15.56 -11.73
N ARG A 148 -3.19 15.38 -10.59
CA ARG A 148 -4.62 15.67 -10.45
C ARG A 148 -4.92 17.11 -10.83
N GLU A 149 -4.14 18.06 -10.31
CA GLU A 149 -4.32 19.49 -10.57
C GLU A 149 -4.07 19.82 -12.05
N ALA A 150 -2.99 19.29 -12.64
CA ALA A 150 -2.70 19.47 -14.06
C ALA A 150 -3.85 18.99 -14.96
N PHE A 151 -4.41 17.81 -14.65
CA PHE A 151 -5.53 17.23 -15.39
C PHE A 151 -6.83 18.03 -15.22
N ILE A 152 -7.15 18.47 -14.00
CA ILE A 152 -8.29 19.35 -13.75
C ILE A 152 -8.14 20.67 -14.53
N ASN A 153 -6.93 21.22 -14.60
CA ASN A 153 -6.67 22.45 -15.34
C ASN A 153 -6.83 22.25 -16.85
N GLU A 154 -6.45 21.10 -17.40
CA GLU A 154 -6.71 20.76 -18.81
C GLU A 154 -8.22 20.69 -19.11
N VAL A 155 -9.01 20.08 -18.22
CA VAL A 155 -10.48 20.05 -18.34
C VAL A 155 -11.05 21.47 -18.32
N LYS A 156 -10.60 22.34 -17.41
CA LYS A 156 -11.04 23.75 -17.36
C LYS A 156 -10.70 24.50 -18.65
N GLN A 157 -9.52 24.27 -19.21
CA GLN A 157 -9.13 24.89 -20.47
C GLN A 157 -9.99 24.40 -21.64
N ALA A 158 -10.31 23.11 -21.68
CA ALA A 158 -11.21 22.54 -22.68
C ALA A 158 -12.64 23.09 -22.55
N ILE A 159 -13.16 23.28 -21.33
CA ILE A 159 -14.46 23.93 -21.09
C ILE A 159 -14.46 25.35 -21.64
N ASN A 160 -13.44 26.14 -21.36
CA ASN A 160 -13.33 27.51 -21.88
C ASN A 160 -13.22 27.52 -23.41
N PHE A 161 -12.44 26.59 -23.98
CA PHE A 161 -12.32 26.43 -25.43
C PHE A 161 -13.63 26.02 -26.10
N ALA A 162 -14.37 25.09 -25.50
CA ALA A 162 -15.70 24.70 -25.98
C ALA A 162 -16.67 25.88 -25.91
N ALA A 163 -16.73 26.62 -24.80
CA ALA A 163 -17.59 27.79 -24.65
C ALA A 163 -17.37 28.80 -25.79
N ASP A 164 -16.11 29.03 -26.18
CA ASP A 164 -15.77 29.94 -27.26
C ASP A 164 -16.11 29.38 -28.65
N THR A 165 -15.79 28.10 -28.92
CA THR A 165 -15.78 27.54 -30.28
C THR A 165 -17.08 26.83 -30.66
N THR A 166 -17.77 26.21 -29.70
CA THR A 166 -18.95 25.37 -29.97
C THR A 166 -20.28 26.06 -29.67
N LYS A 167 -20.25 27.32 -29.20
CA LYS A 167 -21.44 28.07 -28.74
C LYS A 167 -22.24 27.34 -27.64
N GLY A 168 -21.55 26.60 -26.76
CA GLY A 168 -22.17 25.84 -25.66
C GLY A 168 -22.39 24.35 -25.95
N GLY A 169 -21.59 23.76 -26.84
CA GLY A 169 -21.55 22.32 -27.09
C GLY A 169 -20.90 21.51 -25.97
N ALA A 170 -20.95 20.18 -26.09
CA ALA A 170 -20.54 19.26 -25.03
C ALA A 170 -19.01 19.23 -24.82
N VAL A 171 -18.58 18.94 -23.59
CA VAL A 171 -17.18 18.64 -23.28
C VAL A 171 -17.11 17.17 -22.87
N VAL A 172 -16.35 16.39 -23.63
CA VAL A 172 -16.15 14.96 -23.35
C VAL A 172 -14.89 14.81 -22.52
N VAL A 173 -15.03 14.19 -21.35
CA VAL A 173 -13.95 13.97 -20.39
C VAL A 173 -13.91 12.50 -20.01
N HIS A 174 -12.73 11.90 -20.08
CA HIS A 174 -12.50 10.60 -19.47
C HIS A 174 -12.22 10.84 -17.99
N THR A 175 -13.21 10.60 -17.13
CA THR A 175 -13.05 10.76 -15.68
C THR A 175 -11.93 9.88 -15.18
N GLY A 176 -11.87 8.64 -15.69
CA GLY A 176 -10.82 7.70 -15.39
C GLY A 176 -10.83 7.26 -13.93
N GLU A 177 -11.12 6.00 -13.68
CA GLU A 177 -11.12 5.48 -12.33
C GLU A 177 -9.87 4.64 -12.07
N PHE A 178 -9.43 4.62 -10.82
CA PHE A 178 -8.53 3.57 -10.38
C PHE A 178 -9.34 2.27 -10.27
N GLN A 179 -8.70 1.14 -10.53
CA GLN A 179 -9.37 -0.15 -10.43
C GLN A 179 -9.80 -0.40 -8.98
N ARG A 180 -11.11 -0.55 -8.79
CA ARG A 180 -11.76 -0.98 -7.55
C ARG A 180 -12.65 -2.18 -7.84
N PRO A 181 -12.77 -3.16 -6.91
CA PRO A 181 -13.66 -4.28 -7.12
C PRO A 181 -15.12 -3.80 -7.22
N MET A 182 -15.81 -4.19 -8.29
CA MET A 182 -17.22 -3.81 -8.48
C MET A 182 -18.09 -4.46 -7.42
N SER A 183 -17.78 -5.70 -7.04
CA SER A 183 -18.49 -6.43 -5.99
C SER A 183 -18.54 -5.73 -4.64
N GLU A 184 -17.61 -4.83 -4.32
CA GLU A 184 -17.55 -4.14 -3.03
C GLU A 184 -18.31 -2.80 -3.04
N GLN A 185 -18.91 -2.42 -4.17
CA GLN A 185 -19.63 -1.14 -4.29
C GLN A 185 -21.10 -1.29 -3.89
N THR A 186 -21.63 -0.31 -3.17
CA THR A 186 -23.03 -0.33 -2.71
C THR A 186 -24.04 -0.42 -3.85
N TRP A 187 -23.74 0.19 -5.01
CA TRP A 187 -24.57 0.14 -6.21
C TRP A 187 -24.49 -1.19 -6.98
N ALA A 188 -23.56 -2.07 -6.61
CA ALA A 188 -23.45 -3.39 -7.24
C ALA A 188 -24.51 -4.37 -6.75
N TYR A 189 -25.30 -4.00 -5.74
CA TYR A 189 -26.34 -4.83 -5.13
C TYR A 189 -27.74 -4.27 -5.42
N ASP A 190 -28.71 -5.15 -5.60
CA ASP A 190 -30.12 -4.77 -5.69
C ASP A 190 -30.74 -4.47 -4.31
N GLU A 191 -32.01 -4.07 -4.29
CA GLU A 191 -32.76 -3.78 -3.06
C GLU A 191 -32.90 -4.98 -2.11
N TYR A 192 -32.65 -6.20 -2.59
CA TYR A 192 -32.69 -7.45 -1.83
C TYR A 192 -31.29 -7.93 -1.42
N GLY A 193 -30.24 -7.16 -1.70
CA GLY A 193 -28.85 -7.49 -1.39
C GLY A 193 -28.23 -8.53 -2.33
N ARG A 194 -28.83 -8.78 -3.50
CA ARG A 194 -28.26 -9.69 -4.51
C ARG A 194 -27.28 -8.93 -5.38
N LEU A 195 -26.11 -9.52 -5.60
CA LEU A 195 -25.07 -8.93 -6.44
C LEU A 195 -25.51 -8.92 -7.91
N MET A 196 -25.64 -7.72 -8.49
CA MET A 196 -26.01 -7.46 -9.88
C MET A 196 -24.79 -7.28 -10.78
N PHE A 197 -23.75 -6.62 -10.27
CA PHE A 197 -22.58 -6.24 -11.05
C PHE A 197 -21.31 -6.85 -10.44
N LYS A 198 -20.54 -7.49 -11.30
CA LYS A 198 -19.20 -8.00 -11.00
C LYS A 198 -18.36 -8.00 -12.25
N HIS A 199 -17.05 -7.89 -12.10
CA HIS A 199 -16.14 -7.85 -13.23
C HIS A 199 -15.92 -9.23 -13.84
N TYR A 200 -15.88 -10.26 -12.98
CA TYR A 200 -15.80 -11.66 -13.31
C TYR A 200 -16.47 -12.49 -12.19
N GLU A 201 -16.74 -13.78 -12.44
CA GLU A 201 -17.56 -14.61 -11.56
C GLU A 201 -17.03 -14.67 -10.13
N GLU A 202 -15.71 -14.87 -9.99
CA GLU A 202 -15.00 -15.03 -8.71
C GLU A 202 -14.47 -13.70 -8.11
N GLU A 203 -14.93 -12.55 -8.60
CA GLU A 203 -14.52 -11.25 -8.06
C GLU A 203 -14.86 -11.10 -6.57
N PRO A 204 -16.06 -11.45 -6.08
CA PRO A 204 -16.44 -11.26 -4.68
C PRO A 204 -15.54 -11.98 -3.67
N GLU A 205 -14.98 -13.13 -4.06
CA GLU A 205 -14.09 -13.95 -3.24
C GLU A 205 -12.62 -13.54 -3.40
N ARG A 206 -12.22 -13.00 -4.55
CA ARG A 206 -10.82 -12.71 -4.90
C ARG A 206 -10.50 -11.23 -5.02
N ALA A 207 -11.44 -10.36 -4.69
CA ALA A 207 -11.31 -8.92 -4.78
C ALA A 207 -10.02 -8.44 -4.10
N VAL A 208 -9.36 -7.51 -4.78
CA VAL A 208 -8.13 -6.88 -4.30
C VAL A 208 -8.46 -5.48 -3.82
N MET A 209 -8.32 -5.28 -2.52
CA MET A 209 -8.50 -4.00 -1.86
C MET A 209 -7.15 -3.32 -1.67
N ARG A 210 -7.06 -2.06 -2.05
CA ARG A 210 -5.81 -1.28 -1.97
C ARG A 210 -5.88 -0.35 -0.77
N LEU A 211 -4.78 -0.27 -0.03
CA LEU A 211 -4.58 0.74 1.00
C LEU A 211 -3.51 1.74 0.57
N VAL A 212 -3.71 3.00 0.91
CA VAL A 212 -2.83 4.12 0.60
C VAL A 212 -2.32 4.80 1.87
N ASP A 213 -1.14 5.38 1.81
CA ASP A 213 -0.63 6.30 2.83
C ASP A 213 -1.25 7.68 2.60
N ASP A 214 -2.05 8.16 3.55
CA ASP A 214 -2.77 9.43 3.43
C ASP A 214 -1.86 10.67 3.34
N ARG A 215 -0.58 10.54 3.67
CA ARG A 215 0.40 11.64 3.57
C ARG A 215 1.01 11.76 2.18
N THR A 216 1.15 10.64 1.48
CA THR A 216 1.94 10.57 0.23
C THR A 216 1.13 10.11 -0.97
N GLY A 217 -0.06 9.54 -0.76
CA GLY A 217 -0.87 8.91 -1.82
C GLY A 217 -0.29 7.60 -2.34
N GLN A 218 0.84 7.12 -1.81
CA GLN A 218 1.45 5.85 -2.25
C GLN A 218 0.61 4.65 -1.80
N ILE A 219 0.54 3.64 -2.66
CA ILE A 219 -0.11 2.37 -2.32
C ILE A 219 0.82 1.60 -1.38
N ILE A 220 0.34 1.31 -0.17
CA ILE A 220 1.10 0.57 0.85
C ILE A 220 1.02 -0.92 0.56
N THR A 221 -0.19 -1.44 0.35
CA THR A 221 -0.42 -2.87 0.18
C THR A 221 -1.67 -3.15 -0.64
N GLN A 222 -1.74 -4.40 -1.10
CA GLN A 222 -2.89 -5.00 -1.74
C GLN A 222 -3.37 -6.16 -0.88
N VAL A 223 -4.56 -6.03 -0.31
CA VAL A 223 -5.21 -7.07 0.47
C VAL A 223 -6.14 -7.86 -0.44
N ARG A 224 -6.01 -9.19 -0.44
CA ARG A 224 -6.90 -10.07 -1.21
C ARG A 224 -7.86 -10.76 -0.26
N LYS A 225 -9.16 -10.79 -0.58
CA LYS A 225 -10.17 -11.42 0.30
C LYS A 225 -9.92 -12.93 0.51
N ASN A 226 -9.35 -13.61 -0.48
CA ASN A 226 -8.98 -15.02 -0.38
C ASN A 226 -7.60 -15.27 0.27
N GLN A 227 -6.95 -14.25 0.84
CA GLN A 227 -5.65 -14.43 1.48
C GLN A 227 -5.81 -15.02 2.88
N GLU A 228 -5.23 -16.21 3.07
CA GLU A 228 -5.13 -16.85 4.38
C GLU A 228 -4.07 -16.16 5.23
N VAL A 229 -4.42 -15.83 6.48
CA VAL A 229 -3.48 -15.25 7.45
C VAL A 229 -3.47 -16.08 8.72
N PHE A 230 -2.31 -16.61 9.09
CA PHE A 230 -2.17 -17.33 10.35
C PHE A 230 -1.91 -16.34 11.49
N ARG A 231 -2.71 -16.42 12.54
CA ARG A 231 -2.54 -15.61 13.76
C ARG A 231 -2.54 -16.47 15.02
N PRO A 232 -1.90 -15.99 16.10
CA PRO A 232 -2.07 -16.61 17.39
C PRO A 232 -3.54 -16.59 17.82
N VAL A 233 -3.98 -17.66 18.47
CA VAL A 233 -5.21 -17.64 19.26
C VAL A 233 -4.90 -16.83 20.52
N TRP A 234 -5.69 -15.79 20.78
CA TRP A 234 -5.45 -14.91 21.92
C TRP A 234 -6.07 -15.50 23.20
N LEU A 235 -5.37 -15.33 24.32
CA LEU A 235 -5.84 -15.74 25.63
C LEU A 235 -6.98 -14.81 26.08
N THR A 236 -8.14 -15.39 26.33
CA THR A 236 -9.34 -14.68 26.80
C THR A 236 -9.90 -15.34 28.05
N ALA A 237 -10.53 -14.52 28.90
CA ALA A 237 -11.26 -14.98 30.07
C ALA A 237 -12.39 -15.93 29.67
N LYS A 238 -12.53 -17.05 30.39
CA LYS A 238 -13.57 -18.07 30.18
C LYS A 238 -14.79 -17.87 31.07
N GLU A 239 -14.68 -17.03 32.09
CA GLU A 239 -15.74 -16.71 33.03
C GLU A 239 -15.58 -15.28 33.54
N ASN A 240 -16.64 -14.75 34.17
CA ASN A 240 -16.61 -13.42 34.77
C ASN A 240 -15.97 -13.48 36.16
N TYR A 241 -15.05 -12.56 36.44
CA TYR A 241 -14.45 -12.43 37.78
C TYR A 241 -14.00 -10.99 38.04
N ASN A 242 -13.57 -10.74 39.28
CA ASN A 242 -13.00 -9.46 39.68
C ASN A 242 -11.68 -9.70 40.38
N TYR A 243 -10.73 -8.80 40.17
CA TYR A 243 -9.49 -8.75 40.95
C TYR A 243 -9.22 -7.31 41.41
N VAL A 244 -8.32 -7.16 42.39
CA VAL A 244 -7.80 -5.87 42.81
C VAL A 244 -6.44 -5.73 42.16
N ASP A 245 -6.29 -4.74 41.31
CA ASP A 245 -5.01 -4.39 40.68
C ASP A 245 -4.02 -3.99 41.78
N GLU A 246 -2.89 -4.69 41.88
CA GLU A 246 -1.89 -4.45 42.93
C GLU A 246 -1.16 -3.12 42.75
N GLU A 247 -1.05 -2.60 41.52
CA GLU A 247 -0.38 -1.34 41.22
C GLU A 247 -1.28 -0.15 41.50
N THR A 248 -2.56 -0.23 41.12
CA THR A 248 -3.49 0.91 41.24
C THR A 248 -4.41 0.81 42.45
N GLY A 249 -4.49 -0.35 43.10
CA GLY A 249 -5.43 -0.65 44.18
C GLY A 249 -6.90 -0.62 43.73
N GLN A 250 -7.17 -0.62 42.42
CA GLN A 250 -8.53 -0.50 41.88
C GLN A 250 -9.12 -1.88 41.62
N ARG A 251 -10.44 -2.00 41.85
CA ARG A 251 -11.16 -3.22 41.50
C ARG A 251 -11.42 -3.24 40.00
N VAL A 252 -10.91 -4.25 39.32
CA VAL A 252 -11.09 -4.46 37.87
C VAL A 252 -12.08 -5.59 37.65
N GLU A 253 -13.10 -5.33 36.83
CA GLU A 253 -14.07 -6.32 36.37
C GLU A 253 -13.56 -6.96 35.07
N VAL A 254 -13.47 -8.29 35.06
CA VAL A 254 -13.14 -9.10 33.88
C VAL A 254 -14.38 -9.86 33.46
N ARG A 255 -14.74 -9.72 32.19
CA ARG A 255 -15.87 -10.42 31.58
C ARG A 255 -15.38 -11.57 30.70
N GLU A 256 -16.21 -12.59 30.55
CA GLU A 256 -15.99 -13.64 29.58
C GLU A 256 -15.72 -13.03 28.18
N GLY A 257 -14.62 -13.46 27.55
CA GLY A 257 -14.15 -12.93 26.28
C GLY A 257 -13.16 -11.76 26.37
N ASP A 258 -12.99 -11.12 27.53
CA ASP A 258 -11.95 -10.11 27.72
C ASP A 258 -10.55 -10.72 27.52
N TYR A 259 -9.63 -9.96 26.93
CA TYR A 259 -8.23 -10.37 26.83
C TYR A 259 -7.57 -10.33 28.21
N ILE A 260 -6.82 -11.38 28.54
CA ILE A 260 -6.13 -11.52 29.83
C ILE A 260 -4.69 -11.99 29.65
N ASP A 261 -3.86 -11.76 30.66
CA ASP A 261 -2.53 -12.35 30.78
C ASP A 261 -2.56 -13.74 31.45
N TYR A 262 -1.39 -14.34 31.65
CA TYR A 262 -1.26 -15.65 32.31
C TYR A 262 -1.56 -15.63 33.82
N GLU A 263 -1.66 -14.45 34.43
CA GLU A 263 -2.03 -14.25 35.83
C GLU A 263 -3.54 -13.99 35.97
N GLY A 264 -4.24 -13.80 34.85
CA GLY A 264 -5.66 -13.48 34.82
C GLY A 264 -5.94 -11.98 34.93
N HIS A 265 -4.96 -11.11 34.74
CA HIS A 265 -5.19 -9.67 34.68
C HIS A 265 -5.70 -9.27 33.30
N LYS A 266 -6.69 -8.37 33.26
CA LYS A 266 -7.25 -7.83 32.03
C LYS A 266 -6.20 -7.00 31.27
N VAL A 267 -5.97 -7.33 30.01
CA VAL A 267 -5.08 -6.59 29.12
C VAL A 267 -5.85 -5.93 27.99
N ARG A 268 -5.26 -4.87 27.41
CA ARG A 268 -5.84 -4.21 26.23
C ARG A 268 -5.57 -5.05 24.97
N MET A 269 -6.34 -4.80 23.91
CA MET A 269 -6.22 -5.50 22.63
C MET A 269 -4.80 -5.38 22.03
N GLU A 270 -4.11 -4.26 22.26
CA GLU A 270 -2.75 -4.02 21.78
C GLU A 270 -1.70 -4.87 22.52
N ASN A 271 -2.04 -5.31 23.73
CA ASN A 271 -1.19 -6.07 24.65
C ASN A 271 -1.69 -7.51 24.86
N ARG A 272 -2.57 -8.00 23.97
CA ARG A 272 -3.11 -9.36 24.03
C ARG A 272 -2.01 -10.40 23.97
N ILE A 273 -2.16 -11.46 24.77
CA ILE A 273 -1.17 -12.53 24.92
C ILE A 273 -1.68 -13.78 24.21
N PRO A 274 -0.82 -14.50 23.46
CA PRO A 274 -1.22 -15.72 22.78
C PRO A 274 -1.48 -16.87 23.77
N GLU A 275 -2.42 -17.73 23.44
CA GLU A 275 -2.71 -18.96 24.20
C GLU A 275 -1.56 -19.95 24.03
N PHE A 276 -0.96 -20.38 25.14
CA PHE A 276 0.14 -21.34 25.16
C PHE A 276 -0.40 -22.75 25.39
N ASP A 277 -0.10 -23.66 24.47
CA ASP A 277 -0.45 -25.07 24.59
C ASP A 277 0.63 -25.79 25.40
N LYS A 278 0.32 -26.13 26.65
CA LYS A 278 1.27 -26.80 27.56
C LYS A 278 1.61 -28.22 27.12
N GLU A 279 0.74 -28.90 26.37
CA GLU A 279 0.97 -30.28 25.93
C GLU A 279 1.93 -30.30 24.74
N GLN A 280 1.78 -29.38 23.80
CA GLN A 280 2.62 -29.30 22.61
C GLN A 280 3.86 -28.41 22.79
N GLY A 281 3.90 -27.56 23.82
CA GLY A 281 4.99 -26.64 24.09
C GLY A 281 5.08 -25.49 23.07
N ASN A 282 4.00 -25.18 22.37
CA ASN A 282 3.93 -24.15 21.34
C ASN A 282 2.74 -23.20 21.59
N PHE A 283 2.75 -22.05 20.94
CA PHE A 283 1.58 -21.15 20.94
C PHE A 283 0.56 -21.63 19.93
N ARG A 284 -0.72 -21.59 20.30
CA ARG A 284 -1.81 -21.95 19.40
C ARG A 284 -1.93 -20.91 18.29
N VAL A 285 -2.01 -21.39 17.06
CA VAL A 285 -2.26 -20.56 15.88
C VAL A 285 -3.51 -21.04 15.17
N ARG A 286 -4.27 -20.09 14.61
CA ARG A 286 -5.42 -20.37 13.75
C ARG A 286 -5.27 -19.65 12.44
N MET A 287 -5.80 -20.25 11.39
CA MET A 287 -5.98 -19.59 10.10
C MET A 287 -7.16 -18.62 10.20
N MET A 288 -6.98 -17.40 9.73
CA MET A 288 -8.01 -16.37 9.62
C MET A 288 -8.28 -16.07 8.15
N MET A 289 -9.56 -15.87 7.84
CA MET A 289 -10.11 -15.50 6.53
C MET A 289 -10.73 -14.10 6.60
N TRP A 290 -11.19 -13.59 5.46
CA TRP A 290 -11.79 -12.25 5.35
C TRP A 290 -12.89 -11.99 6.39
N GLU A 291 -13.77 -12.96 6.60
CA GLU A 291 -14.89 -12.87 7.55
C GLU A 291 -14.40 -12.66 8.99
N ASP A 292 -13.27 -13.27 9.37
CA ASP A 292 -12.68 -13.06 10.69
C ASP A 292 -12.21 -11.60 10.87
N PHE A 293 -11.76 -10.96 9.80
CA PHE A 293 -11.37 -9.54 9.82
C PHE A 293 -12.56 -8.59 9.81
N VAL A 294 -13.71 -9.00 9.25
CA VAL A 294 -14.97 -8.26 9.37
C VAL A 294 -15.37 -8.16 10.83
N GLU A 295 -15.30 -9.28 11.56
CA GLU A 295 -15.59 -9.31 12.99
C GLU A 295 -14.51 -8.57 13.81
N GLU A 296 -13.23 -8.70 13.47
CA GLU A 296 -12.16 -7.94 14.13
C GLU A 296 -12.33 -6.42 13.92
N ALA A 297 -12.75 -5.97 12.74
CA ALA A 297 -13.03 -4.55 12.47
C ALA A 297 -14.20 -4.04 13.32
N LYS A 298 -15.30 -4.80 13.40
CA LYS A 298 -16.45 -4.46 14.28
C LYS A 298 -16.04 -4.35 15.74
N GLU A 299 -15.25 -5.32 16.22
CA GLU A 299 -14.78 -5.33 17.61
C GLU A 299 -13.90 -4.11 17.92
N ARG A 300 -12.94 -3.80 17.04
CA ARG A 300 -12.09 -2.62 17.19
C ARG A 300 -12.90 -1.33 17.20
N ASN A 301 -13.89 -1.22 16.31
CA ASN A 301 -14.77 -0.05 16.27
C ASN A 301 -15.60 0.09 17.55
N ARG A 302 -16.11 -1.02 18.10
CA ARG A 302 -16.82 -1.04 19.39
C ARG A 302 -15.91 -0.56 20.52
N ILE A 303 -14.72 -1.12 20.65
CA ILE A 303 -13.73 -0.72 21.66
C ILE A 303 -13.40 0.78 21.52
N LYS A 304 -13.16 1.25 20.30
CA LYS A 304 -12.83 2.66 20.03
C LYS A 304 -13.99 3.60 20.40
N GLN A 305 -15.22 3.20 20.11
CA GLN A 305 -16.42 3.95 20.49
C GLN A 305 -16.61 4.01 22.01
N GLU A 306 -16.37 2.90 22.73
CA GLU A 306 -16.39 2.85 24.20
C GLU A 306 -15.33 3.78 24.81
N GLN A 307 -14.10 3.79 24.26
CA GLN A 307 -13.02 4.67 24.71
C GLN A 307 -13.31 6.16 24.48
N LEU A 308 -13.95 6.50 23.37
CA LEU A 308 -14.27 7.89 23.02
C LEU A 308 -15.56 8.39 23.69
N GLY A 309 -16.43 7.49 24.16
CA GLY A 309 -17.73 7.83 24.73
C GLY A 309 -18.70 8.47 23.73
N ARG A 310 -18.46 8.32 22.42
CA ARG A 310 -19.28 8.87 21.33
C ARG A 310 -19.22 7.98 20.08
N PRO A 311 -20.23 8.04 19.19
CA PRO A 311 -20.15 7.39 17.89
C PRO A 311 -18.91 7.81 17.09
N LEU A 312 -18.38 6.86 16.31
CA LEU A 312 -17.26 7.10 15.40
C LEU A 312 -17.70 7.94 14.20
N LYS A 313 -16.85 8.87 13.78
CA LYS A 313 -16.99 9.54 12.49
C LYS A 313 -16.56 8.61 11.36
N PRO A 314 -17.01 8.84 10.10
CA PRO A 314 -16.65 7.98 8.96
C PRO A 314 -15.13 7.76 8.78
N ASP A 315 -14.31 8.78 9.04
CA ASP A 315 -12.84 8.74 8.96
C ASP A 315 -12.16 8.00 10.13
N GLU A 316 -12.91 7.78 11.21
CA GLU A 316 -12.45 7.07 12.42
C GLU A 316 -12.82 5.58 12.40
N VAL A 317 -13.71 5.15 11.50
CA VAL A 317 -14.11 3.75 11.36
C VAL A 317 -12.95 2.94 10.78
N ILE A 318 -12.55 1.91 11.50
CA ILE A 318 -11.61 0.90 11.02
C ILE A 318 -12.37 -0.01 10.07
N THR A 319 -11.97 -0.04 8.81
CA THR A 319 -12.57 -0.94 7.82
C THR A 319 -11.99 -2.34 7.90
N THR A 320 -12.60 -3.31 7.21
CA THR A 320 -12.10 -4.69 7.15
C THR A 320 -10.70 -4.76 6.56
N GLU A 321 -10.42 -3.96 5.52
CA GLU A 321 -9.10 -3.83 4.88
C GLU A 321 -8.06 -3.30 5.88
N GLU A 322 -8.44 -2.30 6.67
CA GLU A 322 -7.58 -1.74 7.69
C GLU A 322 -7.32 -2.76 8.81
N ALA A 323 -8.34 -3.52 9.23
CA ALA A 323 -8.19 -4.60 10.21
C ALA A 323 -7.26 -5.72 9.70
N PHE A 324 -7.38 -6.10 8.43
CA PHE A 324 -6.48 -7.07 7.78
C PHE A 324 -5.04 -6.56 7.76
N LEU A 325 -4.82 -5.32 7.32
CA LEU A 325 -3.48 -4.73 7.31
C LEU A 325 -2.91 -4.66 8.74
N ARG A 326 -3.70 -4.19 9.70
CA ARG A 326 -3.33 -4.18 11.12
C ARG A 326 -2.91 -5.55 11.59
N ALA A 327 -3.64 -6.61 11.23
CA ALA A 327 -3.30 -7.96 11.65
C ALA A 327 -1.90 -8.41 11.20
N THR A 328 -1.51 -8.09 9.96
CA THR A 328 -0.19 -8.46 9.43
C THR A 328 0.93 -7.60 10.01
N VAL A 329 0.71 -6.29 10.12
CA VAL A 329 1.72 -5.34 10.59
C VAL A 329 1.90 -5.40 12.11
N GLU A 330 0.84 -5.62 12.89
CA GLU A 330 0.93 -5.83 14.34
C GLU A 330 1.80 -7.03 14.68
N ASN A 331 1.75 -8.11 13.89
CA ASN A 331 2.60 -9.27 14.10
C ASN A 331 4.08 -8.92 13.86
N GLN A 332 4.39 -8.15 12.81
CA GLN A 332 5.75 -7.68 12.54
C GLN A 332 6.26 -6.74 13.64
N ALA A 333 5.41 -5.80 14.09
CA ALA A 333 5.73 -4.89 15.18
C ALA A 333 5.95 -5.66 16.50
N ALA A 334 5.12 -6.66 16.80
CA ALA A 334 5.28 -7.51 17.98
C ALA A 334 6.56 -8.35 17.93
N GLN A 335 6.92 -8.92 16.78
CA GLN A 335 8.18 -9.63 16.59
C GLN A 335 9.39 -8.71 16.83
N ALA A 336 9.37 -7.51 16.28
CA ALA A 336 10.41 -6.51 16.49
C ALA A 336 10.53 -6.14 17.98
N ARG A 337 9.41 -5.86 18.66
CA ARG A 337 9.41 -5.64 20.13
C ARG A 337 9.96 -6.84 20.91
N GLY A 338 9.64 -8.06 20.50
CA GLY A 338 10.17 -9.28 21.11
C GLY A 338 11.70 -9.37 21.01
N TRP A 339 12.27 -9.07 19.83
CA TRP A 339 13.71 -9.01 19.64
C TRP A 339 14.37 -7.89 20.42
N ALA A 340 13.77 -6.71 20.45
CA ALA A 340 14.23 -5.60 21.28
C ALA A 340 14.33 -6.01 22.76
N LEU A 341 13.26 -6.59 23.32
CA LEU A 341 13.24 -7.07 24.69
C LEU A 341 14.33 -8.11 24.96
N TYR A 342 14.50 -9.08 24.05
CA TYR A 342 15.55 -10.10 24.15
C TYR A 342 16.96 -9.48 24.20
N HIS A 343 17.24 -8.52 23.32
CA HIS A 343 18.52 -7.82 23.30
C HIS A 343 18.73 -6.99 24.57
N ASN A 344 17.69 -6.31 25.04
CA ASN A 344 17.74 -5.49 26.26
C ASN A 344 18.00 -6.34 27.51
N GLN A 345 17.32 -7.48 27.67
CA GLN A 345 17.57 -8.42 28.77
C GLN A 345 19.02 -8.92 28.77
N ARG A 346 19.56 -9.28 27.60
CA ARG A 346 20.95 -9.71 27.46
C ARG A 346 21.95 -8.59 27.70
N PHE A 347 21.64 -7.38 27.25
CA PHE A 347 22.44 -6.18 27.51
C PHE A 347 22.60 -5.96 29.00
N ASN A 348 21.50 -6.00 29.76
CA ASN A 348 21.53 -5.85 31.21
C ASN A 348 22.31 -6.97 31.91
N ALA A 349 22.20 -8.22 31.44
CA ALA A 349 23.01 -9.32 31.94
C ALA A 349 24.52 -9.08 31.69
N LYS A 350 24.90 -8.77 30.45
CA LYS A 350 26.29 -8.49 30.06
C LYS A 350 26.87 -7.25 30.76
N LEU A 351 26.03 -6.25 31.06
CA LEU A 351 26.46 -5.06 31.79
C LEU A 351 26.87 -5.42 33.22
N ARG A 352 26.10 -6.31 33.88
CA ARG A 352 26.45 -6.85 35.20
C ARG A 352 27.72 -7.70 35.14
N ASP A 353 27.89 -8.52 34.11
CA ASP A 353 29.12 -9.32 33.93
C ASP A 353 30.35 -8.43 33.70
N MET A 354 30.21 -7.37 32.91
CA MET A 354 31.27 -6.37 32.70
C MET A 354 31.68 -5.71 34.02
N GLN A 355 30.73 -5.36 34.89
CA GLN A 355 31.02 -4.77 36.20
C GLN A 355 31.83 -5.74 37.07
N LYS A 356 31.40 -7.01 37.15
CA LYS A 356 32.12 -8.06 37.88
C LYS A 356 33.54 -8.27 37.34
N LEU A 357 33.72 -8.28 36.03
CA LEU A 357 35.04 -8.44 35.41
C LEU A 357 35.95 -7.23 35.63
N LYS A 358 35.41 -6.00 35.69
CA LYS A 358 36.20 -4.82 36.06
C LYS A 358 36.70 -4.91 37.50
N GLU A 359 35.87 -5.37 38.42
CA GLU A 359 36.26 -5.60 39.82
C GLU A 359 37.32 -6.70 39.91
N ALA A 360 37.11 -7.82 39.20
CA ALA A 360 38.08 -8.91 39.13
C ALA A 360 39.42 -8.46 38.52
N LEU A 361 39.40 -7.65 37.47
CA LEU A 361 40.61 -7.10 36.85
C LEU A 361 41.41 -6.26 37.86
N GLY A 362 40.73 -5.38 38.61
CA GLY A 362 41.36 -4.56 39.63
C GLY A 362 41.96 -5.39 40.77
N TYR A 363 41.33 -6.52 41.13
CA TYR A 363 41.87 -7.46 42.10
C TYR A 363 43.11 -8.20 41.57
N TRP A 364 43.03 -8.77 40.36
CA TRP A 364 44.12 -9.56 39.79
C TRP A 364 45.35 -8.73 39.45
N LYS A 365 45.17 -7.50 38.94
CA LYS A 365 46.31 -6.58 38.71
C LYS A 365 47.10 -6.33 39.99
N LYS A 366 46.43 -6.14 41.13
CA LYS A 366 47.11 -5.96 42.43
C LYS A 366 47.91 -7.20 42.85
N ILE A 367 47.38 -8.40 42.61
CA ILE A 367 48.09 -9.65 42.92
C ILE A 367 49.29 -9.81 42.01
N GLU A 368 49.13 -9.59 40.71
CA GLU A 368 50.19 -9.72 39.71
C GLU A 368 51.31 -8.69 39.92
N GLU A 369 50.98 -7.46 40.33
CA GLU A 369 51.95 -6.42 40.70
C GLU A 369 52.73 -6.77 41.99
N ALA A 370 52.07 -7.41 42.95
CA ALA A 370 52.68 -7.82 44.21
C ALA A 370 53.51 -9.12 44.11
N THR A 371 53.42 -9.85 42.98
CA THR A 371 54.07 -11.14 42.79
C THR A 371 55.37 -11.01 42.01
N PRO A 372 56.51 -11.49 42.54
CA PRO A 372 57.79 -11.49 41.82
C PRO A 372 57.73 -12.20 40.46
N GLU A 373 58.51 -11.74 39.48
CA GLU A 373 58.41 -12.19 38.08
C GLU A 373 58.72 -13.69 37.90
N ASP A 374 59.64 -14.22 38.69
CA ASP A 374 60.00 -15.63 38.76
C ASP A 374 58.94 -16.50 39.46
N GLU A 375 57.94 -15.89 40.09
CA GLU A 375 56.82 -16.57 40.75
C GLU A 375 55.49 -16.41 40.02
N LYS A 376 55.37 -15.50 39.06
CA LYS A 376 54.13 -15.28 38.29
C LYS A 376 53.62 -16.54 37.57
N TRP A 377 54.52 -17.45 37.18
CA TRP A 377 54.13 -18.75 36.62
C TRP A 377 53.26 -19.58 37.59
N LYS A 378 53.38 -19.40 38.91
CA LYS A 378 52.54 -20.08 39.91
C LYS A 378 51.09 -19.62 39.83
N ILE A 379 50.86 -18.35 39.49
CA ILE A 379 49.52 -17.78 39.26
C ILE A 379 48.97 -18.30 37.93
N MET A 380 49.80 -18.38 36.89
CA MET A 380 49.41 -18.96 35.60
C MET A 380 49.08 -20.46 35.69
N LYS A 381 49.72 -21.21 36.61
CA LYS A 381 49.63 -22.68 36.72
C LYS A 381 48.71 -23.17 37.84
N GLN A 382 48.06 -22.28 38.60
CA GLN A 382 47.10 -22.61 39.66
C GLN A 382 45.74 -23.10 39.10
N GLU A 383 45.76 -23.83 37.98
CA GLU A 383 44.60 -24.35 37.23
C GLU A 383 43.90 -25.54 37.91
N GLY A 384 44.48 -26.11 38.97
CA GLY A 384 44.02 -27.37 39.55
C GLY A 384 43.15 -27.30 40.81
N GLY A 385 43.00 -26.14 41.46
CA GLY A 385 42.29 -26.07 42.75
C GLY A 385 41.65 -24.72 43.01
N GLY A 386 40.36 -24.71 43.37
CA GLY A 386 39.57 -23.57 43.86
C GLY A 386 39.41 -22.38 42.89
N TYR A 387 40.52 -21.85 42.36
CA TYR A 387 40.62 -20.70 41.46
C TYR A 387 40.10 -20.98 40.05
N SER A 388 40.32 -22.20 39.56
CA SER A 388 39.64 -22.73 38.36
C SER A 388 38.12 -22.67 38.51
N TYR A 389 37.56 -22.74 39.72
CA TYR A 389 36.11 -22.64 39.94
C TYR A 389 35.58 -21.21 39.74
N ALA A 390 36.34 -20.17 40.11
CA ALA A 390 35.93 -18.77 39.92
C ALA A 390 36.01 -18.31 38.46
N LEU A 391 37.04 -18.75 37.73
CA LEU A 391 37.17 -18.50 36.29
C LEU A 391 36.22 -19.40 35.47
N ASN A 392 36.01 -20.66 35.87
CA ASN A 392 34.98 -21.52 35.25
C ASN A 392 33.55 -21.06 35.56
N GLN A 393 33.27 -20.48 36.73
CA GLN A 393 31.98 -19.84 37.01
C GLN A 393 31.70 -18.63 36.10
N LEU A 394 32.76 -18.00 35.57
CA LEU A 394 32.69 -16.94 34.57
C LEU A 394 32.80 -17.48 33.13
N GLY A 395 32.88 -18.80 32.92
CA GLY A 395 32.95 -19.43 31.60
C GLY A 395 34.30 -19.28 30.88
N LEU A 396 35.35 -18.83 31.57
CA LEU A 396 36.67 -18.58 30.99
C LEU A 396 37.52 -19.86 31.00
N ALA A 397 37.63 -20.54 29.86
CA ALA A 397 38.56 -21.65 29.67
C ALA A 397 39.99 -21.12 29.43
N PRO A 398 41.04 -21.66 30.07
CA PRO A 398 42.39 -21.14 29.92
C PRO A 398 42.93 -21.34 28.50
N ARG A 399 43.43 -20.26 27.90
CA ARG A 399 44.32 -20.32 26.73
C ARG A 399 45.76 -20.31 27.24
N GLU A 400 46.59 -21.23 26.76
CA GLU A 400 47.95 -21.44 27.26
C GLU A 400 48.76 -20.12 27.32
N ASN A 401 49.40 -19.88 28.48
CA ASN A 401 50.40 -18.83 28.76
C ASN A 401 49.96 -17.35 28.90
N LYS A 402 48.73 -17.04 29.36
CA LYS A 402 48.32 -15.65 29.67
C LYS A 402 48.17 -15.41 31.17
N LEU A 403 48.44 -14.17 31.61
CA LEU A 403 48.12 -13.74 32.97
C LEU A 403 46.59 -13.61 33.15
N PRO A 404 46.04 -13.86 34.35
CA PRO A 404 44.62 -13.66 34.62
C PRO A 404 44.10 -12.28 34.23
N SER A 405 44.86 -11.20 34.46
CA SER A 405 44.49 -9.85 34.05
C SER A 405 44.34 -9.71 32.54
N GLU A 406 45.22 -10.31 31.75
CA GLU A 406 45.16 -10.31 30.28
C GLU A 406 43.94 -11.08 29.77
N ILE A 407 43.61 -12.22 30.37
CA ILE A 407 42.41 -13.00 30.04
C ILE A 407 41.14 -12.17 30.32
N ILE A 408 41.10 -11.49 31.48
CA ILE A 408 39.96 -10.64 31.85
C ILE A 408 39.88 -9.40 30.93
N GLU A 409 41.00 -8.83 30.49
CA GLU A 409 41.01 -7.73 29.52
C GLU A 409 40.47 -8.15 28.15
N GLU A 410 40.81 -9.35 27.67
CA GLU A 410 40.24 -9.93 26.44
C GLU A 410 38.73 -10.14 26.58
N GLU A 411 38.27 -10.73 27.67
CA GLU A 411 36.83 -10.93 27.91
C GLU A 411 36.09 -9.59 28.04
N LEU A 412 36.68 -8.60 28.72
CA LEU A 412 36.10 -7.24 28.79
C LEU A 412 36.02 -6.58 27.41
N PHE A 413 36.97 -6.85 26.52
CA PHE A 413 36.93 -6.36 25.15
C PHE A 413 35.80 -7.01 24.35
N ASP A 414 35.62 -8.33 24.47
CA ASP A 414 34.55 -9.05 23.79
C ASP A 414 33.16 -8.68 24.36
N ILE A 415 33.02 -8.55 25.68
CA ILE A 415 31.77 -8.06 26.30
C ILE A 415 31.43 -6.64 25.85
N LYS A 416 32.42 -5.75 25.66
CA LYS A 416 32.15 -4.42 25.12
C LYS A 416 31.59 -4.47 23.69
N LYS A 417 32.09 -5.39 22.84
CA LYS A 417 31.54 -5.61 21.50
C LYS A 417 30.12 -6.15 21.57
N ASP A 418 29.88 -7.14 22.44
CA ASP A 418 28.55 -7.71 22.67
C ASP A 418 27.56 -6.63 23.14
N LEU A 419 27.95 -5.80 24.11
CA LEU A 419 27.14 -4.70 24.61
C LEU A 419 26.79 -3.71 23.51
N LYS A 420 27.77 -3.33 22.67
CA LYS A 420 27.53 -2.45 21.53
C LYS A 420 26.53 -3.08 20.55
N HIS A 421 26.75 -4.33 20.17
CA HIS A 421 25.85 -5.06 19.26
C HIS A 421 24.43 -5.20 19.84
N MET A 422 24.29 -5.52 21.12
CA MET A 422 22.98 -5.63 21.79
C MET A 422 22.26 -4.29 21.89
N TYR A 423 22.99 -3.21 22.18
CA TYR A 423 22.44 -1.86 22.21
C TYR A 423 21.94 -1.43 20.82
N GLU A 424 22.77 -1.57 19.79
CA GLU A 424 22.41 -1.21 18.41
C GLU A 424 21.24 -2.09 17.90
N GLY A 425 21.28 -3.39 18.18
CA GLY A 425 20.20 -4.31 17.84
C GLY A 425 18.88 -3.96 18.52
N SER A 426 18.87 -3.73 19.84
CA SER A 426 17.66 -3.34 20.59
C SER A 426 17.05 -2.06 20.03
N ALA A 427 17.86 -1.01 19.89
CA ALA A 427 17.38 0.29 19.41
C ALA A 427 16.81 0.20 17.98
N THR A 428 17.45 -0.59 17.11
CA THR A 428 16.98 -0.81 15.73
C THR A 428 15.63 -1.52 15.71
N TYR A 429 15.44 -2.57 16.53
CA TYR A 429 14.16 -3.28 16.59
C TYR A 429 13.04 -2.45 17.23
N GLU A 430 13.35 -1.60 18.21
CA GLU A 430 12.39 -0.63 18.76
C GLU A 430 11.96 0.37 17.70
N GLN A 431 12.92 0.95 16.96
CA GLN A 431 12.64 1.84 15.85
C GLN A 431 11.76 1.15 14.78
N GLN A 432 12.11 -0.07 14.38
CA GLN A 432 11.33 -0.83 13.41
C GLN A 432 9.88 -1.05 13.90
N ALA A 433 9.68 -1.38 15.17
CA ALA A 433 8.34 -1.54 15.73
C ALA A 433 7.52 -0.24 15.66
N GLU A 434 8.13 0.89 16.01
CA GLU A 434 7.47 2.20 15.96
C GLU A 434 7.17 2.64 14.53
N GLU A 435 8.07 2.38 13.57
CA GLU A 435 7.84 2.65 12.14
C GLU A 435 6.63 1.87 11.60
N GLN A 436 6.52 0.58 11.96
CA GLN A 436 5.37 -0.25 11.58
C GLN A 436 4.07 0.28 12.17
N LEU A 437 4.07 0.68 13.45
CA LEU A 437 2.90 1.27 14.10
C LEU A 437 2.55 2.64 13.52
N ASN A 438 3.55 3.43 13.12
CA ASN A 438 3.34 4.72 12.48
C ASN A 438 2.71 4.57 11.09
N MET A 439 3.16 3.59 10.29
CA MET A 439 2.55 3.25 9.00
C MET A 439 1.05 2.93 9.17
N LEU A 440 0.67 2.18 10.21
CA LEU A 440 -0.73 1.85 10.49
C LEU A 440 -1.62 3.05 10.85
N LYS A 441 -1.05 4.18 11.26
CA LYS A 441 -1.83 5.40 11.54
C LYS A 441 -2.25 6.11 10.24
N HIS A 442 -1.44 5.96 9.20
CA HIS A 442 -1.57 6.64 7.92
C HIS A 442 -2.11 5.76 6.80
N ALA A 443 -2.23 4.44 7.04
CA ALA A 443 -2.82 3.52 6.09
C ALA A 443 -4.35 3.66 6.05
N LYS A 444 -4.88 4.02 4.89
CA LYS A 444 -6.31 4.19 4.64
C LYS A 444 -6.77 3.37 3.44
N PRO A 445 -7.96 2.75 3.46
CA PRO A 445 -8.53 2.17 2.25
C PRO A 445 -8.83 3.28 1.24
N ILE A 446 -8.73 2.96 -0.04
CA ILE A 446 -9.20 3.87 -1.09
C ILE A 446 -10.72 3.79 -1.15
N GLY A 447 -11.40 4.91 -0.92
CA GLY A 447 -12.86 5.04 -0.88
C GLY A 447 -13.41 5.96 -1.96
#